data_AF-A0AAE0JZ88-F1
#
_entry.id   AF-A0AAE0JZ88-F1
#
_cell.length_a   1.000
_cell.length_b   1.000
_cell.length_c   1.000
_cell.angle_alpha   90.00
_cell.angle_beta   90.00
_cell.angle_gamma   90.00
#
_symmetry.space_group_name_H-M   'P 1'
#
loop_
_entity.id
_entity.type
_entity.pdbx_description
1 polymer ?
#
loop_
_entity_poly.entity_id
_entity_poly.type
_entity_poly.pdbx_seq_one_letter_code
_entity_poly.pdbx_strand_id
1 'polypeptide(L)'
;MESAPGRTVPEKFRGLDSITTEDPSQYENDAFFALRYLRPAINYYLSEMIFAKKLLEFPQKLSDSPWSIAVTKSQGHPTIGFSGTNDANRLLPLGVEPIGLGEQKHTNALVLNCLLHPDNEVQDIREPLPAVGPRSSPHHSGPPPANEILHHVARFKPKIRAILDAGAQIVGLGNGQAARCWLELVPDEDIRAAIFFNAAEDLCVVERDGTTEPFLTSSYVTNTAAYIVFLDQAHTRGTDLRLPNHYRAAVTLGPGLTKDRLMQACMRMRQLGKDQSVVFLVSAEMRRSITRLCNINESSEIKVADVLYWAVCETWRELERLAPLWATHDIRRQRQQLLWDRAGTDRDKTCDPDRRYRFEPRTAAQFLESESQTLRERYHPSQEQARPTLTGEIANLDAALDAKGAELAQIRERCLEFGVDSLATSASHEEHEHEHELQVQREEERQHASQELKPYQSSLHQDVEAFVVTGVIPVRFDSFYARLQRAGRQQHQPPPQAPRSLPFDLLATVDFTRTVHPPEPASAGPGWVSDEYQRPVQ
;
A
#
# COMPACT_ATOMS: atom_id res chain seq x y z
N MET A 1 37.56 -22.97 7.44
CA MET A 1 38.60 -22.03 6.99
C MET A 1 39.03 -22.44 5.59
N GLU A 2 38.14 -22.28 4.60
CA GLU A 2 38.45 -22.48 3.19
C GLU A 2 38.01 -21.24 2.43
N SER A 3 39.01 -20.42 2.07
CA SER A 3 38.86 -19.18 1.32
C SER A 3 38.67 -19.47 -0.16
N ALA A 4 37.72 -18.76 -0.79
CA ALA A 4 37.69 -18.62 -2.24
C ALA A 4 39.03 -18.04 -2.74
N PRO A 5 39.51 -18.44 -3.93
CA PRO A 5 40.83 -18.04 -4.41
C PRO A 5 40.82 -16.56 -4.81
N GLY A 6 41.71 -15.76 -4.22
CA GLY A 6 42.28 -14.61 -4.93
C GLY A 6 42.29 -13.22 -4.27
N ARG A 7 41.79 -12.99 -3.05
CA ARG A 7 42.00 -11.70 -2.35
C ARG A 7 42.22 -11.87 -0.86
N THR A 8 43.44 -11.60 -0.41
CA THR A 8 43.84 -11.56 1.00
C THR A 8 43.40 -10.23 1.61
N VAL A 9 42.82 -10.26 2.81
CA VAL A 9 42.52 -9.03 3.58
C VAL A 9 43.84 -8.27 3.80
N PRO A 10 43.93 -6.97 3.44
CA PRO A 10 45.09 -6.14 3.72
C PRO A 10 45.47 -6.22 5.20
N GLU A 11 46.77 -6.28 5.52
CA GLU A 11 47.23 -6.41 6.91
C GLU A 11 46.67 -5.33 7.84
N LYS A 12 46.48 -4.13 7.30
CA LYS A 12 45.88 -2.98 7.98
C LYS A 12 44.42 -3.16 8.41
N PHE A 13 43.75 -4.26 8.05
CA PHE A 13 42.36 -4.57 8.46
C PHE A 13 42.21 -5.93 9.14
N ARG A 14 43.33 -6.52 9.58
CA ARG A 14 43.31 -7.83 10.27
C ARG A 14 43.08 -7.71 11.78
N GLY A 15 43.14 -6.50 12.34
CA GLY A 15 42.84 -6.23 13.75
C GLY A 15 41.56 -5.38 13.88
N LEU A 16 40.74 -5.64 14.90
CA LEU A 16 39.53 -4.84 15.16
C LEU A 16 39.86 -3.36 15.43
N ASP A 17 41.00 -3.10 16.09
CA ASP A 17 41.46 -1.75 16.45
C ASP A 17 41.95 -0.91 15.25
N SER A 18 42.00 -1.51 14.04
CA SER A 18 42.52 -0.87 12.83
C SER A 18 41.44 -0.24 11.94
N ILE A 19 40.16 -0.44 12.29
CA ILE A 19 39.00 0.13 11.60
C ILE A 19 38.39 1.21 12.49
N THR A 20 38.55 2.48 12.10
CA THR A 20 37.94 3.61 12.80
C THR A 20 36.57 3.91 12.18
N THR A 21 35.51 3.96 12.99
CA THR A 21 34.15 4.30 12.52
C THR A 21 33.95 5.80 12.25
N GLU A 22 34.92 6.63 12.62
CA GLU A 22 34.89 8.09 12.51
C GLU A 22 35.45 8.61 11.17
N ASP A 23 36.05 7.76 10.33
CA ASP A 23 36.58 8.13 9.01
C ASP A 23 35.82 7.42 7.87
N PRO A 24 34.80 8.07 7.28
CA PRO A 24 34.04 7.55 6.15
C PRO A 24 34.89 7.11 4.97
N SER A 25 35.96 7.83 4.69
CA SER A 25 36.79 7.56 3.53
C SER A 25 37.56 6.23 3.65
N GLN A 26 37.97 5.89 4.88
CA GLN A 26 38.70 4.67 5.20
C GLN A 26 37.82 3.42 5.09
N TYR A 27 36.61 3.45 5.66
CA TYR A 27 35.75 2.26 5.60
C TYR A 27 35.03 2.09 4.26
N GLU A 28 34.61 3.17 3.57
CA GLU A 28 33.93 3.06 2.27
C GLU A 28 34.87 2.61 1.15
N ASN A 29 36.06 3.22 1.05
CA ASN A 29 36.96 3.00 -0.09
C ASN A 29 37.92 1.82 0.10
N ASP A 30 38.33 1.54 1.33
CA ASP A 30 39.34 0.52 1.60
C ASP A 30 38.76 -0.73 2.27
N ALA A 31 38.08 -0.58 3.42
CA ALA A 31 37.60 -1.72 4.19
C ALA A 31 36.44 -2.45 3.48
N PHE A 32 35.38 -1.74 3.10
CA PHE A 32 34.25 -2.34 2.37
C PHE A 32 34.70 -2.90 1.02
N PHE A 33 35.58 -2.20 0.29
CA PHE A 33 36.11 -2.72 -0.97
C PHE A 33 36.88 -4.03 -0.80
N ALA A 34 37.63 -4.17 0.29
CA ALA A 34 38.37 -5.40 0.62
C ALA A 34 37.46 -6.52 1.12
N LEU A 35 36.41 -6.21 1.88
CA LEU A 35 35.52 -7.18 2.53
C LEU A 35 34.34 -7.62 1.64
N ARG A 36 33.90 -6.81 0.65
CA ARG A 36 32.66 -7.04 -0.13
C ARG A 36 32.55 -8.35 -0.90
N TYR A 37 33.66 -9.06 -1.12
CA TYR A 37 33.67 -10.38 -1.78
C TYR A 37 34.13 -11.50 -0.86
N LEU A 38 34.43 -11.20 0.40
CA LEU A 38 34.83 -12.20 1.38
C LEU A 38 33.58 -12.91 1.90
N ARG A 39 33.40 -14.15 1.47
CA ARG A 39 32.31 -15.00 1.92
C ARG A 39 32.10 -15.02 3.44
N PRO A 40 33.14 -15.08 4.30
CA PRO A 40 32.93 -15.03 5.76
C PRO A 40 32.32 -13.71 6.24
N ALA A 41 32.76 -12.57 5.69
CA ALA A 41 32.24 -11.25 6.05
C ALA A 41 30.80 -11.08 5.56
N ILE A 42 30.52 -11.51 4.33
CA ILE A 42 29.17 -11.54 3.76
C ILE A 42 28.26 -12.42 4.62
N ASN A 43 28.70 -13.64 4.95
CA ASN A 43 27.91 -14.56 5.78
C ASN A 43 27.64 -13.98 7.17
N TYR A 44 28.62 -13.35 7.81
CA TYR A 44 28.44 -12.73 9.13
C TYR A 44 27.47 -11.54 9.07
N TYR A 45 27.64 -10.65 8.08
CA TYR A 45 26.72 -9.54 7.88
C TYR A 45 25.29 -10.03 7.63
N LEU A 46 25.15 -11.04 6.78
CA LEU A 46 23.85 -11.65 6.53
C LEU A 46 23.28 -12.34 7.77
N SER A 47 24.03 -13.16 8.51
CA SER A 47 23.49 -13.90 9.66
C SER A 47 23.20 -13.02 10.87
N GLU A 48 24.16 -12.20 11.28
CA GLU A 48 24.11 -11.48 12.56
C GLU A 48 23.44 -10.11 12.46
N MET A 49 23.42 -9.49 11.28
CA MET A 49 22.87 -8.14 11.12
C MET A 49 21.57 -8.13 10.31
N ILE A 50 21.59 -8.75 9.13
CA ILE A 50 20.41 -8.74 8.25
C ILE A 50 19.38 -9.75 8.72
N PHE A 51 19.69 -11.04 8.73
CA PHE A 51 18.77 -12.13 9.04
C PHE A 51 18.26 -12.05 10.47
N ALA A 52 19.13 -11.78 11.46
CA ALA A 52 18.69 -11.58 12.84
C ALA A 52 17.65 -10.44 13.00
N LYS A 53 17.68 -9.42 12.14
CA LYS A 53 16.73 -8.30 12.17
C LYS A 53 15.55 -8.46 11.22
N LYS A 54 15.74 -9.13 10.08
CA LYS A 54 14.83 -9.16 8.93
C LYS A 54 14.15 -10.52 8.71
N LEU A 55 14.66 -11.60 9.30
CA LEU A 55 14.09 -12.94 9.28
C LEU A 55 13.58 -13.35 10.68
N LEU A 56 13.17 -12.37 11.50
CA LEU A 56 12.45 -12.64 12.74
C LEU A 56 11.06 -13.17 12.35
N GLU A 57 10.83 -14.45 12.62
CA GLU A 57 9.58 -15.14 12.34
C GLU A 57 9.01 -15.69 13.66
N PHE A 58 7.68 -15.71 13.79
CA PHE A 58 7.06 -16.50 14.84
C PHE A 58 6.86 -17.94 14.35
N PRO A 59 6.94 -18.95 15.23
CA PRO A 59 6.66 -20.33 14.84
C PRO A 59 5.22 -20.49 14.33
N GLN A 60 4.30 -19.72 14.91
CA GLN A 60 2.89 -19.76 14.62
C GLN A 60 2.29 -18.36 14.59
N LYS A 61 1.30 -18.17 13.73
CA LYS A 61 0.52 -16.95 13.64
C LYS A 61 -0.98 -17.21 13.78
N LEU A 62 -1.69 -16.18 14.25
CA LEU A 62 -3.13 -16.05 14.03
C LEU A 62 -3.29 -15.08 12.86
N SER A 63 -3.97 -15.54 11.82
CA SER A 63 -4.19 -14.72 10.63
C SER A 63 -5.68 -14.54 10.39
N ASP A 64 -6.03 -13.35 9.92
CA ASP A 64 -7.35 -13.04 9.42
C ASP A 64 -7.21 -12.32 8.08
N SER A 65 -8.30 -12.17 7.34
CA SER A 65 -8.31 -11.46 6.07
C SER A 65 -9.69 -10.84 5.82
N PRO A 66 -9.81 -9.90 4.85
CA PRO A 66 -11.09 -9.29 4.51
C PRO A 66 -12.20 -10.29 4.14
N TRP A 67 -11.86 -11.53 3.79
CA TRP A 67 -12.80 -12.61 3.53
C TRP A 67 -13.70 -12.95 4.73
N SER A 68 -13.21 -12.75 5.96
CA SER A 68 -13.98 -13.00 7.18
C SER A 68 -15.11 -11.98 7.38
N ILE A 69 -14.96 -10.77 6.82
CA ILE A 69 -16.01 -9.74 6.79
C ILE A 69 -17.06 -10.08 5.73
N ALA A 70 -16.64 -10.73 4.65
CA ALA A 70 -17.46 -10.99 3.46
C ALA A 70 -18.39 -12.22 3.56
N VAL A 71 -18.58 -12.76 4.77
CA VAL A 71 -19.39 -13.97 5.00
C VAL A 71 -20.88 -13.69 4.77
N THR A 72 -21.55 -14.60 4.05
CA THR A 72 -23.00 -14.58 3.87
C THR A 72 -23.69 -14.82 5.21
N LYS A 73 -24.43 -13.81 5.70
CA LYS A 73 -25.15 -13.91 6.97
C LYS A 73 -26.43 -14.73 6.79
N SER A 74 -26.64 -15.71 7.67
CA SER A 74 -27.82 -16.59 7.67
C SER A 74 -29.16 -15.85 7.81
N GLN A 75 -29.14 -14.62 8.33
CA GLN A 75 -30.31 -13.75 8.48
C GLN A 75 -30.70 -12.98 7.21
N GLY A 76 -30.07 -13.26 6.06
CA GLY A 76 -30.48 -12.73 4.76
C GLY A 76 -30.04 -11.28 4.50
N HIS A 77 -29.08 -10.75 5.26
CA HIS A 77 -28.46 -9.47 4.94
C HIS A 77 -27.44 -9.66 3.80
N PRO A 78 -27.67 -9.08 2.61
CA PRO A 78 -26.76 -9.25 1.50
C PRO A 78 -25.44 -8.51 1.77
N THR A 79 -24.32 -9.21 1.61
CA THR A 79 -22.99 -8.60 1.59
C THR A 79 -22.74 -8.06 0.20
N ILE A 80 -22.96 -6.75 0.02
CA ILE A 80 -22.77 -6.08 -1.27
C ILE A 80 -21.43 -5.37 -1.33
N GLY A 81 -20.73 -5.53 -2.44
CA GLY A 81 -19.48 -4.83 -2.72
C GLY A 81 -19.76 -3.60 -3.58
N PHE A 82 -19.25 -2.45 -3.17
CA PHE A 82 -19.16 -1.28 -4.03
C PHE A 82 -17.70 -1.07 -4.42
N SER A 83 -17.41 -1.16 -5.71
CA SER A 83 -16.11 -0.76 -6.25
C SER A 83 -16.32 0.34 -7.27
N GLY A 84 -15.53 1.41 -7.18
CA GLY A 84 -15.52 2.48 -8.18
C GLY A 84 -14.97 2.01 -9.52
N THR A 85 -14.23 0.89 -9.55
CA THR A 85 -13.56 0.35 -10.74
C THR A 85 -13.79 -1.17 -10.80
N ASN A 86 -13.83 -1.75 -12.01
CA ASN A 86 -14.22 -3.16 -12.21
C ASN A 86 -13.03 -4.12 -12.39
N ASP A 87 -11.80 -3.60 -12.41
CA ASP A 87 -10.61 -4.35 -12.79
C ASP A 87 -10.30 -5.50 -11.81
N ALA A 88 -10.57 -5.31 -10.52
CA ALA A 88 -10.33 -6.32 -9.48
C ALA A 88 -11.55 -7.20 -9.16
N ASN A 89 -12.67 -7.05 -9.87
CA ASN A 89 -13.93 -7.74 -9.53
C ASN A 89 -13.81 -9.26 -9.49
N ARG A 90 -12.91 -9.83 -10.29
CA ARG A 90 -12.67 -11.28 -10.31
C ARG A 90 -12.09 -11.80 -8.98
N LEU A 91 -11.36 -10.96 -8.24
CA LEU A 91 -10.79 -11.31 -6.93
C LEU A 91 -11.66 -10.82 -5.75
N LEU A 92 -12.94 -10.53 -5.99
CA LEU A 92 -13.88 -10.34 -4.89
C LEU A 92 -14.14 -11.68 -4.18
N PRO A 93 -14.44 -11.65 -2.87
CA PRO A 93 -14.94 -12.83 -2.16
C PRO A 93 -16.16 -13.44 -2.86
N LEU A 94 -16.29 -14.76 -2.85
CA LEU A 94 -17.34 -15.48 -3.61
C LEU A 94 -18.77 -15.00 -3.30
N GLY A 95 -19.04 -14.62 -2.05
CA GLY A 95 -20.35 -14.12 -1.62
C GLY A 95 -20.61 -12.64 -1.92
N VAL A 96 -19.65 -11.92 -2.49
CA VAL A 96 -19.74 -10.49 -2.80
C VAL A 96 -20.06 -10.29 -4.26
N GLU A 97 -21.28 -9.85 -4.54
CA GLU A 97 -21.70 -9.53 -5.91
C GLU A 97 -21.38 -8.06 -6.24
N PRO A 98 -20.68 -7.78 -7.36
CA PRO A 98 -20.45 -6.41 -7.79
C PRO A 98 -21.75 -5.81 -8.36
N ILE A 99 -22.17 -4.67 -7.82
CA ILE A 99 -23.33 -3.94 -8.33
C ILE A 99 -22.90 -3.07 -9.51
N GLY A 100 -23.20 -3.54 -10.73
CA GLY A 100 -22.99 -2.76 -11.95
C GLY A 100 -24.18 -1.87 -12.28
N LEU A 101 -24.16 -0.61 -11.85
CA LEU A 101 -25.21 0.36 -12.20
C LEU A 101 -25.22 0.60 -13.72
N GLY A 102 -26.39 0.40 -14.36
CA GLY A 102 -26.55 0.55 -15.81
C GLY A 102 -26.10 1.93 -16.33
N GLU A 103 -26.39 2.97 -15.56
CA GLU A 103 -26.00 4.35 -15.84
C GLU A 103 -24.48 4.55 -15.85
N GLN A 104 -23.72 3.73 -15.13
CA GLN A 104 -22.27 3.85 -14.97
C GLN A 104 -21.48 2.89 -15.88
N LYS A 105 -22.13 1.99 -16.64
CA LYS A 105 -21.40 1.03 -17.49
C LYS A 105 -20.46 1.69 -18.51
N HIS A 106 -20.80 2.90 -18.95
CA HIS A 106 -20.04 3.63 -19.95
C HIS A 106 -18.78 4.33 -19.39
N THR A 107 -18.62 4.46 -18.06
CA THR A 107 -17.55 5.28 -17.46
C THR A 107 -16.16 4.73 -17.75
N ASN A 108 -15.98 3.41 -17.71
CA ASN A 108 -14.70 2.77 -18.04
C ASN A 108 -14.29 3.04 -19.49
N ALA A 109 -15.23 2.93 -20.42
CA ALA A 109 -15.00 3.24 -21.82
C ALA A 109 -14.76 4.74 -22.04
N LEU A 110 -15.46 5.60 -21.31
CA LEU A 110 -15.30 7.05 -21.38
C LEU A 110 -13.88 7.47 -20.97
N VAL A 111 -13.34 6.93 -19.88
CA VAL A 111 -11.98 7.25 -19.43
C VAL A 111 -10.94 6.78 -20.45
N LEU A 112 -11.10 5.59 -21.03
CA LEU A 112 -10.23 5.13 -22.10
C LEU A 112 -10.33 6.01 -23.35
N ASN A 113 -11.54 6.47 -23.69
CA ASN A 113 -11.75 7.38 -24.81
C ASN A 113 -11.09 8.75 -24.57
N CYS A 114 -11.14 9.27 -23.34
CA CYS A 114 -10.41 10.48 -22.96
C CYS A 114 -8.89 10.31 -23.11
N LEU A 115 -8.35 9.14 -22.77
CA LEU A 115 -6.92 8.84 -22.89
C LEU A 115 -6.50 8.65 -24.35
N LEU A 116 -7.35 8.04 -25.18
CA LEU A 116 -7.13 7.87 -26.62
C LEU A 116 -7.34 9.15 -27.43
N HIS A 117 -7.69 10.28 -26.78
CA HIS A 117 -7.84 11.56 -27.46
C HIS A 117 -6.55 11.96 -28.18
N PRO A 118 -6.60 12.52 -29.41
CA PRO A 118 -5.41 12.87 -30.19
C PRO A 118 -4.45 13.87 -29.53
N ASP A 119 -4.94 14.67 -28.58
CA ASP A 119 -4.11 15.63 -27.83
C ASP A 119 -3.18 14.97 -26.81
N ASN A 120 -3.40 13.68 -26.52
CA ASN A 120 -2.52 12.91 -25.66
C ASN A 120 -1.43 12.25 -26.49
N GLU A 121 -0.20 12.36 -25.99
CA GLU A 121 1.00 11.94 -26.71
C GLU A 121 1.79 10.91 -25.92
N VAL A 122 2.68 10.22 -26.61
CA VAL A 122 3.71 9.38 -26.00
C VAL A 122 5.05 9.99 -26.36
N GLN A 123 5.86 10.32 -25.36
CA GLN A 123 7.21 10.78 -25.57
C GLN A 123 8.20 9.73 -25.10
N ASP A 124 9.06 9.35 -26.03
CA ASP A 124 10.24 8.55 -25.74
C ASP A 124 11.35 9.43 -25.16
N ILE A 125 11.84 9.06 -23.96
CA ILE A 125 12.89 9.80 -23.25
C ILE A 125 14.24 9.05 -23.27
N ARG A 126 14.49 8.22 -24.30
CA ARG A 126 15.79 7.55 -24.50
C ARG A 126 16.94 8.49 -24.88
N GLU A 127 16.66 9.62 -25.53
CA GLU A 127 17.72 10.48 -26.07
C GLU A 127 18.44 11.21 -24.94
N PRO A 128 19.77 11.02 -24.77
CA PRO A 128 20.53 11.77 -23.79
C PRO A 128 20.39 13.26 -24.03
N LEU A 129 20.17 14.02 -22.96
CA LEU A 129 20.16 15.48 -23.04
C LEU A 129 21.49 15.96 -23.66
N PRO A 130 21.46 16.91 -24.62
CA PRO A 130 22.70 17.53 -25.08
C PRO A 130 23.45 18.12 -23.88
N ALA A 131 24.73 17.76 -23.76
CA ALA A 131 25.58 18.13 -22.63
C ALA A 131 25.52 19.65 -22.39
N VAL A 132 25.05 20.05 -21.21
CA VAL A 132 25.05 21.45 -20.79
C VAL A 132 26.39 21.72 -20.10
N GLY A 133 27.31 22.39 -20.80
CA GLY A 133 28.51 23.01 -20.20
C GLY A 133 29.85 22.30 -20.45
N PRO A 134 30.99 22.99 -20.19
CA PRO A 134 32.33 22.46 -20.43
C PRO A 134 32.64 21.31 -19.48
N ARG A 135 32.93 20.14 -20.06
CA ARG A 135 33.32 18.92 -19.36
C ARG A 135 34.50 19.19 -18.42
N SER A 136 34.24 19.19 -17.12
CA SER A 136 35.28 19.09 -16.10
C SER A 136 35.29 17.65 -15.58
N SER A 137 36.36 16.94 -15.92
CA SER A 137 36.76 15.61 -15.46
C SER A 137 36.14 14.36 -16.14
N PRO A 138 36.94 13.31 -16.47
CA PRO A 138 36.50 12.12 -17.21
C PRO A 138 35.87 11.02 -16.36
N HIS A 139 35.45 11.32 -15.12
CA HIS A 139 34.95 10.31 -14.17
C HIS A 139 33.70 10.76 -13.41
N HIS A 140 32.64 11.22 -14.07
CA HIS A 140 31.33 11.37 -13.40
C HIS A 140 30.18 10.96 -14.30
N SER A 141 29.36 10.06 -13.75
CA SER A 141 28.01 9.69 -14.15
C SER A 141 27.19 10.91 -14.55
N GLY A 142 26.30 10.76 -15.54
CA GLY A 142 25.29 11.78 -15.85
C GLY A 142 24.47 12.19 -14.63
N PRO A 143 23.64 13.24 -14.72
CA PRO A 143 22.71 13.56 -13.65
C PRO A 143 21.90 12.30 -13.27
N PRO A 144 21.56 12.10 -11.98
CA PRO A 144 20.81 10.91 -11.56
C PRO A 144 19.50 10.77 -12.36
N PRO A 145 18.97 9.55 -12.58
CA PRO A 145 17.86 9.30 -13.50
C PRO A 145 16.60 10.16 -13.26
N ALA A 146 16.29 10.47 -11.99
CA ALA A 146 15.21 11.39 -11.64
C ALA A 146 15.40 12.79 -12.25
N ASN A 147 16.63 13.31 -12.23
CA ASN A 147 16.97 14.61 -12.81
C ASN A 147 16.83 14.56 -14.35
N GLU A 148 17.09 13.43 -14.99
CA GLU A 148 16.91 13.28 -16.44
C GLU A 148 15.44 13.47 -16.83
N ILE A 149 14.51 12.82 -16.11
CA ILE A 149 13.07 12.99 -16.35
C ILE A 149 12.66 14.45 -16.16
N LEU A 150 13.07 15.10 -15.07
CA LEU A 150 12.74 16.51 -14.81
C LEU A 150 13.29 17.45 -15.88
N HIS A 151 14.51 17.20 -16.36
CA HIS A 151 15.12 17.94 -17.45
C HIS A 151 14.40 17.75 -18.79
N HIS A 152 13.96 16.53 -19.10
CA HIS A 152 13.13 16.28 -20.28
C HIS A 152 11.83 17.09 -20.15
N VAL A 153 11.09 16.93 -19.04
CA VAL A 153 9.81 17.60 -18.78
C VAL A 153 9.92 19.12 -18.92
N ALA A 154 10.95 19.74 -18.37
CA ALA A 154 11.16 21.18 -18.41
C ALA A 154 11.34 21.76 -19.84
N ARG A 155 11.72 20.94 -20.82
CA ARG A 155 12.01 21.36 -22.21
C ARG A 155 10.85 21.11 -23.19
N PHE A 156 9.78 20.45 -22.76
CA PHE A 156 8.67 20.11 -23.65
C PHE A 156 7.99 21.35 -24.24
N LYS A 157 7.54 21.18 -25.49
CA LYS A 157 6.64 22.09 -26.18
C LYS A 157 5.49 21.27 -26.77
N PRO A 158 4.22 21.54 -26.42
CA PRO A 158 3.74 22.55 -25.46
C PRO A 158 4.16 22.28 -24.00
N LYS A 159 4.23 23.36 -23.19
CA LYS A 159 4.75 23.36 -21.81
C LYS A 159 3.98 22.37 -20.92
N ILE A 160 4.70 21.60 -20.11
CA ILE A 160 4.12 20.74 -19.06
C ILE A 160 3.95 21.55 -17.78
N ARG A 161 2.78 21.41 -17.12
CA ARG A 161 2.43 22.11 -15.88
C ARG A 161 2.15 21.18 -14.70
N ALA A 162 2.03 19.88 -14.95
CA ALA A 162 1.96 18.87 -13.90
C ALA A 162 2.83 17.65 -14.21
N ILE A 163 3.41 17.04 -13.20
CA ILE A 163 4.02 15.70 -13.26
C ILE A 163 3.18 14.78 -12.39
N LEU A 164 2.75 13.67 -12.97
CA LEU A 164 2.03 12.58 -12.32
C LEU A 164 2.97 11.37 -12.32
N ASP A 165 3.69 11.15 -11.23
CA ASP A 165 4.67 10.06 -11.13
C ASP A 165 3.99 8.71 -10.81
N ALA A 166 3.03 8.31 -11.63
CA ALA A 166 2.25 7.08 -11.45
C ALA A 166 3.13 5.83 -11.46
N GLY A 167 4.20 5.84 -12.25
CA GLY A 167 5.17 4.77 -12.39
C GLY A 167 6.33 4.80 -11.40
N ALA A 168 6.33 5.70 -10.41
CA ALA A 168 7.41 5.86 -9.42
C ALA A 168 8.82 5.94 -10.05
N GLN A 169 8.97 6.73 -11.10
CA GLN A 169 10.22 6.86 -11.88
C GLN A 169 11.12 7.99 -11.37
N ILE A 170 10.63 8.91 -10.53
CA ILE A 170 11.43 9.99 -9.96
C ILE A 170 12.07 9.48 -8.66
N VAL A 171 13.07 8.61 -8.83
CA VAL A 171 13.72 7.88 -7.74
C VAL A 171 14.84 8.70 -7.07
N GLY A 172 14.92 8.65 -5.75
CA GLY A 172 16.01 9.26 -4.97
C GLY A 172 15.83 10.74 -4.64
N LEU A 173 14.67 11.32 -4.98
CA LEU A 173 14.25 12.65 -4.55
C LEU A 173 12.96 12.53 -3.74
N GLY A 174 12.90 13.19 -2.59
CA GLY A 174 11.62 13.40 -1.92
C GLY A 174 10.74 14.40 -2.70
N ASN A 175 9.43 14.38 -2.47
CA ASN A 175 8.46 15.19 -3.22
C ASN A 175 8.81 16.68 -3.29
N GLY A 176 9.22 17.28 -2.17
CA GLY A 176 9.65 18.69 -2.14
C GLY A 176 10.93 18.95 -2.90
N GLN A 177 11.87 18.00 -2.91
CA GLN A 177 13.11 18.10 -3.68
C GLN A 177 12.83 17.97 -5.18
N ALA A 178 11.97 17.03 -5.58
CA ALA A 178 11.55 16.86 -6.97
C ALA A 178 10.84 18.11 -7.49
N ALA A 179 9.88 18.64 -6.73
CA ALA A 179 9.14 19.85 -7.07
C ALA A 179 10.05 21.08 -7.21
N ARG A 180 10.97 21.28 -6.24
CA ARG A 180 11.94 22.37 -6.28
C ARG A 180 12.92 22.24 -7.44
N CYS A 181 13.52 21.07 -7.63
CA CYS A 181 14.44 20.82 -8.73
C CYS A 181 13.76 21.07 -10.07
N TRP A 182 12.52 20.59 -10.24
CA TRP A 182 11.77 20.86 -11.46
C TRP A 182 11.49 22.35 -11.67
N LEU A 183 11.09 23.08 -10.62
CA LEU A 183 10.87 24.54 -10.66
C LEU A 183 12.11 25.32 -11.12
N GLU A 184 13.28 24.95 -10.60
CA GLU A 184 14.58 25.54 -10.98
C GLU A 184 14.91 25.30 -12.46
N LEU A 185 14.47 24.17 -13.04
CA LEU A 185 14.68 23.83 -14.44
C LEU A 185 13.70 24.49 -15.40
N VAL A 186 12.54 24.95 -14.91
CA VAL A 186 11.53 25.61 -15.75
C VAL A 186 12.05 27.00 -16.16
N PRO A 187 12.24 27.26 -17.47
CA PRO A 187 12.76 28.54 -17.96
C PRO A 187 11.71 29.67 -17.94
N ASP A 188 10.47 29.35 -17.56
CA ASP A 188 9.34 30.25 -17.53
C ASP A 188 9.33 31.03 -16.22
N GLU A 189 9.75 32.29 -16.25
CA GLU A 189 9.80 33.17 -15.06
C GLU A 189 8.40 33.47 -14.49
N ASP A 190 7.35 33.34 -15.31
CA ASP A 190 5.95 33.46 -14.87
C ASP A 190 5.54 32.34 -13.90
N ILE A 191 6.26 31.20 -13.93
CA ILE A 191 6.12 30.13 -12.94
C ILE A 191 7.02 30.44 -11.75
N ARG A 192 6.38 30.76 -10.64
CA ARG A 192 7.05 31.22 -9.40
C ARG A 192 7.08 30.16 -8.31
N ALA A 193 6.24 29.13 -8.43
CA ALA A 193 6.11 28.12 -7.38
C ALA A 193 5.83 26.71 -7.91
N ALA A 194 6.06 25.70 -7.07
CA ALA A 194 5.69 24.32 -7.30
C ALA A 194 4.88 23.77 -6.11
N ILE A 195 3.81 23.05 -6.41
CA ILE A 195 2.95 22.38 -5.44
C ILE A 195 3.37 20.92 -5.31
N PHE A 196 3.43 20.43 -4.08
CA PHE A 196 3.75 19.04 -3.76
C PHE A 196 3.15 18.63 -2.41
N PHE A 197 3.11 17.34 -2.12
CA PHE A 197 2.78 16.83 -0.79
C PHE A 197 4.05 16.60 0.03
N ASN A 198 4.11 17.15 1.23
CA ASN A 198 5.25 16.98 2.13
C ASN A 198 5.22 15.61 2.83
N ALA A 199 6.23 15.31 3.65
CA ALA A 199 6.31 14.05 4.42
C ALA A 199 5.31 13.94 5.60
N ALA A 200 4.41 14.92 5.75
CA ALA A 200 3.31 14.92 6.70
C ALA A 200 1.95 14.88 5.97
N GLU A 201 1.93 14.49 4.69
CA GLU A 201 0.74 14.40 3.83
C GLU A 201 0.01 15.75 3.63
N ASP A 202 0.67 16.86 3.93
CA ASP A 202 0.13 18.20 3.71
C ASP A 202 0.50 18.72 2.33
N LEU A 203 -0.46 19.35 1.67
CA LEU A 203 -0.23 20.05 0.41
C LEU A 203 0.53 21.36 0.67
N CYS A 204 1.75 21.45 0.14
CA CYS A 204 2.66 22.57 0.31
C CYS A 204 3.01 23.23 -1.03
N VAL A 205 3.50 24.46 -0.92
CA VAL A 205 4.05 25.24 -2.03
C VAL A 205 5.51 25.53 -1.73
N VAL A 206 6.39 25.36 -2.72
CA VAL A 206 7.77 25.84 -2.68
C VAL A 206 7.99 26.90 -3.75
N GLU A 207 8.57 28.04 -3.38
CA GLU A 207 8.95 29.12 -4.30
C GLU A 207 10.40 28.99 -4.79
N ARG A 208 10.78 29.78 -5.80
CA ARG A 208 12.14 29.77 -6.39
C ARG A 208 13.24 30.13 -5.39
N ASP A 209 12.94 30.90 -4.35
CA ASP A 209 13.89 31.23 -3.28
C ASP A 209 14.09 30.08 -2.27
N GLY A 210 13.28 29.02 -2.38
CA GLY A 210 13.27 27.86 -1.49
C GLY A 210 12.31 27.99 -0.30
N THR A 211 11.57 29.10 -0.18
CA THR A 211 10.56 29.28 0.86
C THR A 211 9.44 28.29 0.65
N THR A 212 8.99 27.64 1.72
CA THR A 212 7.92 26.65 1.70
C THR A 212 6.80 27.05 2.65
N GLU A 213 5.55 26.99 2.18
CA GLU A 213 4.36 27.30 2.98
C GLU A 213 3.19 26.35 2.65
N PRO A 214 2.17 26.23 3.53
CA PRO A 214 0.98 25.45 3.24
C PRO A 214 0.20 26.02 2.04
N PHE A 215 -0.26 25.16 1.14
CA PHE A 215 -0.95 25.60 -0.08
C PHE A 215 -2.19 26.43 0.22
N LEU A 216 -3.02 26.02 1.18
CA LEU A 216 -4.30 26.67 1.49
C LEU A 216 -4.16 28.09 2.05
N THR A 217 -3.00 28.43 2.64
CA THR A 217 -2.71 29.78 3.14
C THR A 217 -1.91 30.63 2.16
N SER A 218 -1.41 30.02 1.09
CA SER A 218 -0.59 30.67 0.07
C SER A 218 -1.41 31.56 -0.86
N SER A 219 -0.73 32.50 -1.53
CA SER A 219 -1.35 33.30 -2.60
C SER A 219 -1.72 32.48 -3.85
N TYR A 220 -1.16 31.26 -3.98
CA TYR A 220 -1.30 30.41 -5.16
C TYR A 220 -2.63 29.65 -5.23
N VAL A 221 -3.43 29.64 -4.17
CA VAL A 221 -4.81 29.10 -4.21
C VAL A 221 -5.65 29.79 -5.28
N THR A 222 -5.42 31.10 -5.47
CA THR A 222 -6.15 31.91 -6.46
C THR A 222 -5.34 32.11 -7.75
N ASN A 223 -4.01 32.14 -7.67
CA ASN A 223 -3.14 32.39 -8.81
C ASN A 223 -2.73 31.08 -9.52
N THR A 224 -3.68 30.52 -10.25
CA THR A 224 -3.56 29.25 -10.97
C THR A 224 -2.60 29.26 -12.16
N ALA A 225 -2.13 30.42 -12.62
CA ALA A 225 -1.22 30.50 -13.77
C ALA A 225 0.27 30.44 -13.37
N ALA A 226 0.58 30.64 -12.08
CA ALA A 226 1.94 30.89 -11.61
C ALA A 226 2.61 29.68 -10.94
N TYR A 227 2.03 28.49 -11.00
CA TYR A 227 2.59 27.30 -10.36
C TYR A 227 2.61 26.05 -11.25
N ILE A 228 3.49 25.12 -10.92
CA ILE A 228 3.51 23.74 -11.45
C ILE A 228 3.16 22.76 -10.33
N VAL A 229 2.78 21.52 -10.67
CA VAL A 229 2.33 20.53 -9.68
C VAL A 229 3.07 19.22 -9.83
N PHE A 230 3.68 18.74 -8.76
CA PHE A 230 4.29 17.41 -8.69
C PHE A 230 3.44 16.51 -7.78
N LEU A 231 2.97 15.38 -8.32
CA LEU A 231 2.30 14.33 -7.56
C LEU A 231 3.09 13.03 -7.72
N ASP A 232 3.48 12.41 -6.61
CA ASP A 232 4.10 11.09 -6.61
C ASP A 232 3.08 9.96 -6.82
N GLN A 233 3.52 8.71 -6.75
CA GLN A 233 2.65 7.56 -6.92
C GLN A 233 1.51 7.53 -5.88
N ALA A 234 1.79 7.77 -4.59
CA ALA A 234 0.78 7.74 -3.52
C ALA A 234 -0.29 8.82 -3.73
N HIS A 235 0.14 10.02 -4.10
CA HIS A 235 -0.69 11.21 -4.24
C HIS A 235 -1.37 11.33 -5.61
N THR A 236 -1.14 10.39 -6.53
CA THR A 236 -1.94 10.27 -7.77
C THR A 236 -3.28 9.56 -7.54
N ARG A 237 -3.52 9.01 -6.34
CA ARG A 237 -4.78 8.39 -5.93
C ARG A 237 -5.43 9.20 -4.79
N GLY A 238 -6.75 9.37 -4.82
CA GLY A 238 -7.52 9.93 -3.68
C GLY A 238 -7.37 11.44 -3.42
N THR A 239 -6.37 12.13 -3.97
CA THR A 239 -6.13 13.56 -3.72
C THR A 239 -7.13 14.48 -4.44
N ASP A 240 -7.67 15.49 -3.73
CA ASP A 240 -8.56 16.51 -4.28
C ASP A 240 -7.81 17.83 -4.57
N LEU A 241 -6.97 17.83 -5.61
CA LEU A 241 -6.37 19.04 -6.15
C LEU A 241 -7.03 19.41 -7.49
N ARG A 242 -7.63 20.59 -7.56
CA ARG A 242 -8.23 21.11 -8.80
C ARG A 242 -7.15 21.75 -9.67
N LEU A 243 -6.73 21.02 -10.71
CA LEU A 243 -5.78 21.55 -11.69
C LEU A 243 -6.47 22.47 -12.70
N PRO A 244 -5.80 23.56 -13.16
CA PRO A 244 -6.38 24.48 -14.12
C PRO A 244 -6.64 23.83 -15.48
N ASN A 245 -7.70 24.27 -16.17
CA ASN A 245 -8.24 23.58 -17.35
C ASN A 245 -7.26 23.48 -18.53
N HIS A 246 -6.26 24.33 -18.64
CA HIS A 246 -5.30 24.33 -19.76
C HIS A 246 -4.00 23.58 -19.43
N TYR A 247 -3.97 22.85 -18.32
CA TYR A 247 -2.77 22.13 -17.91
C TYR A 247 -2.53 20.90 -18.78
N ARG A 248 -1.27 20.71 -19.13
CA ARG A 248 -0.75 19.47 -19.69
C ARG A 248 0.09 18.76 -18.65
N ALA A 249 -0.14 17.46 -18.45
CA ALA A 249 0.59 16.67 -17.48
C ALA A 249 1.55 15.67 -18.14
N ALA A 250 2.74 15.51 -17.59
CA ALA A 250 3.61 14.37 -17.89
C ALA A 250 3.29 13.23 -16.94
N VAL A 251 3.09 12.03 -17.49
CA VAL A 251 2.75 10.81 -16.73
C VAL A 251 3.90 9.84 -16.86
N THR A 252 4.51 9.44 -15.74
CA THR A 252 5.56 8.42 -15.77
C THR A 252 4.96 7.02 -15.85
N LEU A 253 5.63 6.13 -16.58
CA LEU A 253 5.29 4.72 -16.66
C LEU A 253 6.36 3.90 -15.94
N GLY A 254 5.95 2.89 -15.19
CA GLY A 254 6.85 2.01 -14.44
C GLY A 254 6.34 0.57 -14.40
N PRO A 255 7.21 -0.41 -14.12
CA PRO A 255 6.80 -1.82 -14.01
C PRO A 255 5.65 -2.01 -13.02
N GLY A 256 4.67 -2.88 -13.33
CA GLY A 256 3.53 -3.15 -12.45
C GLY A 256 2.47 -2.04 -12.38
N LEU A 257 2.57 -0.97 -13.19
CA LEU A 257 1.53 0.06 -13.26
C LEU A 257 0.29 -0.49 -13.98
N THR A 258 -0.73 -0.84 -13.21
CA THR A 258 -2.00 -1.37 -13.72
C THR A 258 -2.84 -0.31 -14.42
N LYS A 259 -3.77 -0.77 -15.27
CA LYS A 259 -4.74 0.09 -15.96
C LYS A 259 -5.46 1.02 -14.99
N ASP A 260 -5.99 0.50 -13.87
CA ASP A 260 -6.74 1.31 -12.92
C ASP A 260 -5.88 2.44 -12.33
N ARG A 261 -4.67 2.11 -11.85
CA ARG A 261 -3.74 3.10 -11.27
C ARG A 261 -3.36 4.17 -12.27
N LEU A 262 -3.06 3.78 -13.52
CA LEU A 262 -2.80 4.70 -14.62
C LEU A 262 -4.00 5.63 -14.88
N MET A 263 -5.21 5.08 -14.98
CA MET A 263 -6.44 5.84 -15.20
C MET A 263 -6.72 6.81 -14.05
N GLN A 264 -6.58 6.38 -12.79
CA GLN A 264 -6.78 7.21 -11.60
C GLN A 264 -5.82 8.41 -11.56
N ALA A 265 -4.55 8.16 -11.91
CA ALA A 265 -3.53 9.19 -12.02
C ALA A 265 -3.89 10.20 -13.12
N CYS A 266 -4.17 9.72 -14.34
CA CYS A 266 -4.54 10.61 -15.45
C CYS A 266 -5.83 11.40 -15.15
N MET A 267 -6.79 10.83 -14.43
CA MET A 267 -8.04 11.49 -14.04
C MET A 267 -7.87 12.55 -12.94
N ARG A 268 -6.65 12.77 -12.42
CA ARG A 268 -6.32 14.02 -11.71
C ARG A 268 -6.46 15.23 -12.64
N MET A 269 -6.28 15.01 -13.95
CA MET A 269 -6.67 15.94 -15.01
C MET A 269 -8.20 15.83 -15.25
N ARG A 270 -9.00 16.49 -14.41
CA ARG A 270 -10.48 16.37 -14.44
C ARG A 270 -11.15 16.83 -15.73
N GLN A 271 -10.46 17.61 -16.57
CA GLN A 271 -10.92 18.03 -17.91
C GLN A 271 -10.12 17.34 -19.03
N LEU A 272 -9.62 16.13 -18.78
CA LEU A 272 -8.90 15.33 -19.78
C LEU A 272 -9.78 15.00 -20.99
N GLY A 273 -9.25 15.23 -22.19
CA GLY A 273 -9.99 15.07 -23.45
C GLY A 273 -10.92 16.25 -23.76
N LYS A 274 -10.77 17.37 -23.04
CA LYS A 274 -11.37 18.67 -23.36
C LYS A 274 -10.26 19.72 -23.50
N ASP A 275 -9.89 20.36 -22.40
CA ASP A 275 -8.88 21.42 -22.36
C ASP A 275 -7.56 20.94 -21.73
N GLN A 276 -7.58 19.79 -21.03
CA GLN A 276 -6.40 19.16 -20.45
C GLN A 276 -5.96 17.96 -21.30
N SER A 277 -4.65 17.74 -21.34
CA SER A 277 -4.02 16.59 -22.00
C SER A 277 -2.88 16.00 -21.18
N VAL A 278 -2.46 14.79 -21.55
CA VAL A 278 -1.34 14.09 -20.94
C VAL A 278 -0.27 13.74 -21.98
N VAL A 279 0.97 13.62 -21.53
CA VAL A 279 2.05 12.98 -22.28
C VAL A 279 2.61 11.83 -21.45
N PHE A 280 2.61 10.62 -22.00
CA PHE A 280 3.21 9.47 -21.36
C PHE A 280 4.71 9.46 -21.60
N LEU A 281 5.49 9.45 -20.53
CA LEU A 281 6.95 9.36 -20.61
C LEU A 281 7.38 7.90 -20.63
N VAL A 282 8.04 7.49 -21.71
CA VAL A 282 8.49 6.12 -21.91
C VAL A 282 9.99 6.04 -21.75
N SER A 283 10.44 5.50 -20.61
CA SER A 283 11.85 5.18 -20.37
C SER A 283 12.33 4.01 -21.25
N ALA A 284 13.65 3.80 -21.32
CA ALA A 284 14.24 2.70 -22.09
C ALA A 284 13.77 1.31 -21.62
N GLU A 285 13.50 1.15 -20.32
CA GLU A 285 12.92 -0.07 -19.77
C GLU A 285 11.46 -0.24 -20.20
N MET A 286 10.65 0.80 -20.03
CA MET A 286 9.24 0.76 -20.40
C MET A 286 9.03 0.54 -21.89
N ARG A 287 9.87 1.14 -22.74
CA ARG A 287 9.87 0.88 -24.18
C ARG A 287 10.04 -0.60 -24.47
N ARG A 288 11.07 -1.24 -23.91
CA ARG A 288 11.33 -2.67 -24.11
C ARG A 288 10.17 -3.54 -23.64
N SER A 289 9.55 -3.18 -22.51
CA SER A 289 8.37 -3.88 -21.99
C SER A 289 7.18 -3.77 -22.96
N ILE A 290 6.84 -2.55 -23.39
CA ILE A 290 5.71 -2.28 -24.29
C ILE A 290 5.94 -2.91 -25.66
N THR A 291 7.11 -2.72 -26.28
CA THR A 291 7.39 -3.24 -27.63
C THR A 291 7.40 -4.76 -27.67
N ARG A 292 7.99 -5.41 -26.65
CA ARG A 292 7.98 -6.88 -26.54
C ARG A 292 6.56 -7.42 -26.39
N LEU A 293 5.73 -6.77 -25.60
CA LEU A 293 4.35 -7.19 -25.37
C LEU A 293 3.46 -6.98 -26.60
N CYS A 294 3.61 -5.83 -27.27
CA CYS A 294 2.79 -5.46 -28.43
C CYS A 294 3.34 -6.00 -29.76
N ASN A 295 4.48 -6.72 -29.72
CA ASN A 295 5.22 -7.17 -30.90
C ASN A 295 5.52 -6.04 -31.90
N ILE A 296 5.93 -4.89 -31.36
CA ILE A 296 6.29 -3.69 -32.13
C ILE A 296 7.80 -3.68 -32.35
N ASN A 297 8.25 -3.30 -33.55
CA ASN A 297 9.68 -3.15 -33.84
C ASN A 297 10.31 -2.05 -32.95
N GLU A 298 11.53 -2.27 -32.46
CA GLU A 298 12.20 -1.33 -31.54
C GLU A 298 12.39 0.09 -32.11
N SER A 299 12.38 0.26 -33.43
CA SER A 299 12.48 1.55 -34.13
C SER A 299 11.13 2.24 -34.36
N SER A 300 10.01 1.55 -34.17
CA SER A 300 8.67 2.10 -34.45
C SER A 300 8.18 3.00 -33.33
N GLU A 301 7.35 3.98 -33.67
CA GLU A 301 6.73 4.87 -32.68
C GLU A 301 5.75 4.09 -31.79
N ILE A 302 5.75 4.39 -30.49
CA ILE A 302 4.78 3.84 -29.53
C ILE A 302 3.60 4.81 -29.47
N LYS A 303 2.39 4.30 -29.61
CA LYS A 303 1.15 5.07 -29.52
C LYS A 303 0.53 4.95 -28.15
N VAL A 304 -0.39 5.86 -27.82
CA VAL A 304 -1.16 5.78 -26.57
C VAL A 304 -1.91 4.46 -26.44
N ALA A 305 -2.45 3.92 -27.55
CA ALA A 305 -3.12 2.63 -27.57
C ALA A 305 -2.21 1.47 -27.11
N ASP A 306 -0.90 1.52 -27.44
CA ASP A 306 0.07 0.50 -27.05
C ASP A 306 0.36 0.59 -25.54
N VAL A 307 0.45 1.82 -25.00
CA VAL A 307 0.59 2.06 -23.55
C VAL A 307 -0.63 1.52 -22.79
N LEU A 308 -1.85 1.78 -23.28
CA LEU A 308 -3.07 1.30 -22.65
C LEU A 308 -3.20 -0.23 -22.72
N TYR A 309 -2.86 -0.83 -23.86
CA TYR A 309 -2.82 -2.29 -24.00
C TYR A 309 -1.81 -2.91 -23.03
N TRP A 310 -0.64 -2.30 -22.88
CA TRP A 310 0.35 -2.71 -21.90
C TRP A 310 -0.20 -2.63 -20.46
N ALA A 311 -0.81 -1.52 -20.07
CA ALA A 311 -1.37 -1.36 -18.72
C ALA A 311 -2.52 -2.35 -18.43
N VAL A 312 -3.32 -2.71 -19.45
CA VAL A 312 -4.33 -3.79 -19.33
C VAL A 312 -3.66 -5.13 -19.05
N CYS A 313 -2.56 -5.44 -19.73
CA CYS A 313 -1.82 -6.69 -19.48
C CYS A 313 -1.16 -6.68 -18.11
N GLU A 314 -0.66 -5.55 -17.63
CA GLU A 314 -0.17 -5.41 -16.25
C GLU A 314 -1.28 -5.67 -15.23
N THR A 315 -2.51 -5.20 -15.47
CA THR A 315 -3.67 -5.55 -14.64
C THR A 315 -3.86 -7.07 -14.58
N TRP A 316 -3.81 -7.78 -15.72
CA TRP A 316 -3.94 -9.23 -15.73
C TRP A 316 -2.81 -9.95 -14.98
N ARG A 317 -1.56 -9.50 -15.16
CA ARG A 317 -0.40 -10.04 -14.41
C ARG A 317 -0.55 -9.83 -12.91
N GLU A 318 -1.07 -8.67 -12.50
CA GLU A 318 -1.34 -8.39 -11.10
C GLU A 318 -2.44 -9.30 -10.54
N LEU A 319 -3.52 -9.53 -11.28
CA LEU A 319 -4.57 -10.46 -10.86
C LEU A 319 -4.07 -11.90 -10.77
N GLU A 320 -3.26 -12.34 -11.73
CA GLU A 320 -2.59 -13.65 -11.72
C GLU A 320 -1.68 -13.79 -10.49
N ARG A 321 -0.90 -12.74 -10.18
CA ARG A 321 -0.05 -12.70 -9.00
C ARG A 321 -0.85 -12.77 -7.70
N LEU A 322 -1.99 -12.09 -7.60
CA LEU A 322 -2.80 -12.03 -6.39
C LEU A 322 -3.72 -13.24 -6.20
N ALA A 323 -4.07 -13.97 -7.26
CA ALA A 323 -5.01 -15.10 -7.22
C ALA A 323 -4.62 -16.23 -6.22
N PRO A 324 -3.34 -16.65 -6.07
CA PRO A 324 -2.94 -17.62 -5.06
C PRO A 324 -3.23 -17.14 -3.63
N LEU A 325 -2.93 -15.87 -3.34
CA LEU A 325 -3.17 -15.28 -2.02
C LEU A 325 -4.66 -15.16 -1.72
N TRP A 326 -5.44 -14.69 -2.70
CA TRP A 326 -6.90 -14.65 -2.65
C TRP A 326 -7.50 -16.02 -2.30
N ALA A 327 -7.02 -17.09 -2.92
CA ALA A 327 -7.46 -18.46 -2.64
C ALA A 327 -7.07 -18.94 -1.24
N THR A 328 -5.82 -18.70 -0.82
CA THR A 328 -5.34 -19.03 0.53
C THR A 328 -6.17 -18.35 1.60
N HIS A 329 -6.52 -17.07 1.41
CA HIS A 329 -7.40 -16.34 2.32
C HIS A 329 -8.79 -16.97 2.45
N ASP A 330 -9.40 -17.41 1.34
CA ASP A 330 -10.70 -18.08 1.39
C ASP A 330 -10.64 -19.43 2.11
N ILE A 331 -9.64 -20.25 1.75
CA ILE A 331 -9.41 -21.56 2.36
C ILE A 331 -9.23 -21.41 3.88
N ARG A 332 -8.42 -20.44 4.30
CA ARG A 332 -8.22 -20.08 5.70
C ARG A 332 -9.54 -19.76 6.38
N ARG A 333 -10.32 -18.83 5.81
CA ARG A 333 -11.66 -18.45 6.32
C ARG A 333 -12.56 -19.68 6.47
N GLN A 334 -12.65 -20.54 5.45
CA GLN A 334 -13.48 -21.75 5.50
C GLN A 334 -13.08 -22.69 6.64
N ARG A 335 -11.77 -22.93 6.82
CA ARG A 335 -11.25 -23.71 7.94
C ARG A 335 -11.62 -23.09 9.28
N GLN A 336 -11.42 -21.79 9.44
CA GLN A 336 -11.75 -21.07 10.67
C GLN A 336 -13.26 -21.11 10.97
N GLN A 337 -14.12 -21.00 9.95
CA GLN A 337 -15.56 -21.14 10.10
C GLN A 337 -15.94 -22.53 10.63
N LEU A 338 -15.36 -23.62 10.12
CA LEU A 338 -15.65 -24.96 10.64
C LEU A 338 -15.18 -25.14 12.09
N LEU A 339 -14.02 -24.59 12.45
CA LEU A 339 -13.54 -24.60 13.84
C LEU A 339 -14.50 -23.82 14.75
N TRP A 340 -14.99 -22.69 14.27
CA TRP A 340 -15.97 -21.87 14.98
C TRP A 340 -17.30 -22.60 15.18
N ASP A 341 -17.84 -23.22 14.12
CA ASP A 341 -19.11 -23.96 14.16
C ASP A 341 -19.02 -25.16 15.12
N ARG A 342 -17.92 -25.91 15.09
CA ARG A 342 -17.66 -27.02 16.02
C ARG A 342 -17.62 -26.52 17.47
N ALA A 343 -16.93 -25.42 17.73
CA ALA A 343 -16.90 -24.81 19.07
C ALA A 343 -18.29 -24.32 19.51
N GLY A 344 -19.11 -23.80 18.59
CA GLY A 344 -20.50 -23.41 18.82
C GLY A 344 -21.39 -24.57 19.25
N THR A 345 -21.28 -25.73 18.59
CA THR A 345 -22.08 -26.93 18.93
C THR A 345 -21.77 -27.52 20.31
N ASP A 346 -20.58 -27.27 20.85
CA ASP A 346 -20.19 -27.70 22.20
C ASP A 346 -20.67 -26.71 23.28
N ARG A 347 -20.81 -25.42 22.93
CA ARG A 347 -21.33 -24.36 23.81
C ARG A 347 -22.81 -24.54 24.15
N ASP A 348 -23.63 -24.99 23.20
CA ASP A 348 -25.07 -25.25 23.41
C ASP A 348 -25.36 -26.35 24.45
N LYS A 349 -24.34 -27.14 24.84
CA LYS A 349 -24.46 -28.18 25.88
C LYS A 349 -24.11 -27.68 27.28
N THR A 350 -23.59 -26.46 27.43
CA THR A 350 -23.10 -25.93 28.71
C THR A 350 -24.06 -24.90 29.31
N CYS A 351 -24.50 -25.12 30.54
CA CYS A 351 -25.41 -24.24 31.28
C CYS A 351 -24.70 -23.05 31.98
N ASP A 352 -23.40 -22.87 31.75
CA ASP A 352 -22.56 -21.87 32.42
C ASP A 352 -22.38 -20.62 31.54
N PRO A 353 -22.93 -19.45 31.93
CA PRO A 353 -22.82 -18.21 31.16
C PRO A 353 -21.36 -17.75 30.94
N ASP A 354 -20.46 -17.97 31.91
CA ASP A 354 -19.06 -17.52 31.86
C ASP A 354 -18.20 -18.36 30.91
N ARG A 355 -18.68 -19.55 30.51
CA ARG A 355 -18.01 -20.43 29.54
C ARG A 355 -18.49 -20.23 28.11
N ARG A 356 -19.56 -19.46 27.89
CA ARG A 356 -20.20 -19.28 26.58
C ARG A 356 -19.28 -18.62 25.53
N TYR A 357 -18.28 -17.84 25.97
CA TYR A 357 -17.30 -17.15 25.11
C TYR A 357 -15.85 -17.61 25.29
N ARG A 358 -15.59 -18.56 26.20
CA ARG A 358 -14.24 -19.05 26.48
C ARG A 358 -13.92 -20.22 25.57
N PHE A 359 -12.96 -20.05 24.66
CA PHE A 359 -12.39 -21.18 23.94
C PHE A 359 -11.51 -22.01 24.88
N GLU A 360 -11.67 -23.33 24.85
CA GLU A 360 -10.69 -24.22 25.45
C GLU A 360 -9.34 -24.00 24.73
N PRO A 361 -8.20 -23.90 25.45
CA PRO A 361 -6.90 -23.60 24.83
C PRO A 361 -6.53 -24.53 23.67
N ARG A 362 -6.95 -25.80 23.73
CA ARG A 362 -6.75 -26.79 22.65
C ARG A 362 -7.55 -26.48 21.39
N THR A 363 -8.75 -25.90 21.54
CA THR A 363 -9.59 -25.48 20.42
C THR A 363 -9.08 -24.17 19.83
N ALA A 364 -8.68 -23.22 20.68
CA ALA A 364 -8.04 -21.97 20.23
C ALA A 364 -6.75 -22.26 19.46
N ALA A 365 -5.92 -23.21 19.91
CA ALA A 365 -4.69 -23.60 19.23
C ALA A 365 -4.90 -24.15 17.81
N GLN A 366 -6.10 -24.61 17.44
CA GLN A 366 -6.40 -25.08 16.08
C GLN A 366 -6.55 -23.95 15.06
N PHE A 367 -6.78 -22.72 15.52
CA PHE A 367 -6.80 -21.52 14.68
C PHE A 367 -5.40 -21.03 14.31
N LEU A 368 -4.35 -21.54 14.96
CA LEU A 368 -2.98 -21.20 14.66
C LEU A 368 -2.53 -21.81 13.32
N GLU A 369 -1.78 -21.02 12.56
CA GLU A 369 -1.12 -21.41 11.33
C GLU A 369 0.40 -21.45 11.54
N SER A 370 1.08 -22.35 10.83
CA SER A 370 2.55 -22.32 10.80
C SER A 370 2.99 -21.10 10.01
N GLU A 371 3.79 -20.24 10.64
CA GLU A 371 4.36 -19.06 9.96
C GLU A 371 5.80 -19.31 9.58
N SER A 372 6.58 -19.90 10.49
CA SER A 372 8.00 -20.14 10.24
C SER A 372 8.21 -21.12 9.09
N GLN A 373 9.12 -20.78 8.18
CA GLN A 373 9.56 -21.67 7.11
C GLN A 373 11.04 -21.98 7.27
N THR A 374 11.42 -23.25 7.11
CA THR A 374 12.83 -23.63 7.10
C THR A 374 13.53 -23.06 5.87
N LEU A 375 14.83 -22.80 5.97
CA LEU A 375 15.65 -22.40 4.82
C LEU A 375 15.56 -23.40 3.65
N ARG A 376 15.33 -24.69 3.96
CA ARG A 376 15.12 -25.71 2.95
C ARG A 376 13.79 -25.48 2.22
N GLU A 377 12.70 -25.22 2.93
CA GLU A 377 11.41 -24.92 2.30
C GLU A 377 11.46 -23.63 1.46
N ARG A 378 12.13 -22.57 1.94
CA ARG A 378 12.26 -21.29 1.23
C ARG A 378 13.15 -21.37 -0.03
N TYR A 379 14.28 -22.07 0.06
CA TYR A 379 15.36 -21.95 -0.95
C TYR A 379 15.73 -23.24 -1.68
N HIS A 380 15.16 -24.40 -1.33
CA HIS A 380 15.49 -25.64 -2.02
C HIS A 380 14.96 -25.62 -3.47
N PRO A 381 15.82 -25.85 -4.48
CA PRO A 381 15.38 -25.89 -5.87
C PRO A 381 14.33 -26.98 -6.06
N SER A 382 13.16 -26.60 -6.56
CA SER A 382 11.97 -27.47 -6.64
C SER A 382 12.03 -28.60 -7.68
N GLN A 383 13.21 -28.99 -8.18
CA GLN A 383 13.32 -30.00 -9.25
C GLN A 383 13.18 -31.45 -8.76
N GLU A 384 13.30 -31.73 -7.45
CA GLU A 384 13.31 -33.11 -6.93
C GLU A 384 12.07 -33.50 -6.11
N GLN A 385 11.20 -32.55 -5.75
CA GLN A 385 9.94 -32.81 -5.07
C GLN A 385 8.81 -32.30 -5.94
N ALA A 386 7.84 -33.16 -6.25
CA ALA A 386 6.64 -32.77 -6.98
C ALA A 386 5.99 -31.60 -6.24
N ARG A 387 6.03 -30.41 -6.84
CA ARG A 387 5.33 -29.25 -6.27
C ARG A 387 3.88 -29.68 -6.07
N PRO A 388 3.32 -29.46 -4.87
CA PRO A 388 1.94 -29.81 -4.63
C PRO A 388 1.10 -28.99 -5.61
N THR A 389 0.41 -29.69 -6.51
CA THR A 389 -0.47 -29.05 -7.47
C THR A 389 -1.60 -28.38 -6.71
N LEU A 390 -2.15 -27.29 -7.23
CA LEU A 390 -3.35 -26.63 -6.71
C LEU A 390 -4.45 -27.65 -6.38
N THR A 391 -4.59 -28.67 -7.23
CA THR A 391 -5.55 -29.77 -7.03
C THR A 391 -5.23 -30.62 -5.80
N GLY A 392 -3.96 -30.97 -5.57
CA GLY A 392 -3.53 -31.73 -4.40
C GLY A 392 -3.56 -30.90 -3.11
N GLU A 393 -3.21 -29.62 -3.18
CA GLU A 393 -3.28 -28.69 -2.04
C GLU A 393 -4.73 -28.52 -1.61
N ILE A 394 -5.63 -28.19 -2.56
CA ILE A 394 -7.06 -28.04 -2.28
C ILE A 394 -7.69 -29.38 -1.90
N ALA A 395 -7.32 -30.52 -2.48
CA ALA A 395 -7.90 -31.83 -2.11
C ALA A 395 -7.53 -32.28 -0.70
N ASN A 396 -6.30 -32.01 -0.24
CA ASN A 396 -5.90 -32.26 1.14
C ASN A 396 -6.71 -31.40 2.12
N LEU A 397 -7.08 -30.19 1.70
CA LEU A 397 -7.96 -29.31 2.46
C LEU A 397 -9.42 -29.75 2.37
N ASP A 398 -9.90 -30.19 1.21
CA ASP A 398 -11.27 -30.68 0.95
C ASP A 398 -11.60 -31.90 1.82
N ALA A 399 -10.67 -32.85 1.93
CA ALA A 399 -10.80 -34.00 2.84
C ALA A 399 -10.91 -33.62 4.33
N ALA A 400 -10.46 -32.43 4.72
CA ALA A 400 -10.66 -31.87 6.07
C ALA A 400 -11.91 -30.98 6.19
N LEU A 401 -12.46 -30.55 5.05
CA LEU A 401 -13.50 -29.53 4.89
C LEU A 401 -14.75 -30.06 4.17
N ASP A 402 -15.04 -31.38 4.20
CA ASP A 402 -16.12 -32.08 3.43
C ASP A 402 -17.44 -31.30 3.24
N ALA A 403 -17.84 -30.45 4.19
CA ALA A 403 -19.02 -29.59 4.12
C ALA A 403 -18.92 -28.38 3.14
N LYS A 404 -17.73 -28.10 2.57
CA LYS A 404 -17.43 -26.89 1.79
C LYS A 404 -16.89 -27.14 0.38
N GLY A 405 -16.90 -28.39 -0.10
CA GLY A 405 -16.34 -28.77 -1.41
C GLY A 405 -16.85 -27.96 -2.60
N ALA A 406 -18.09 -27.46 -2.57
CA ALA A 406 -18.63 -26.60 -3.64
C ALA A 406 -17.98 -25.20 -3.69
N GLU A 407 -17.66 -24.59 -2.54
CA GLU A 407 -16.95 -23.30 -2.49
C GLU A 407 -15.48 -23.50 -2.91
N LEU A 408 -14.83 -24.56 -2.44
CA LEU A 408 -13.46 -24.91 -2.84
C LEU A 408 -13.32 -25.19 -4.34
N ALA A 409 -14.33 -25.82 -4.95
CA ALA A 409 -14.37 -26.03 -6.40
C ALA A 409 -14.40 -24.69 -7.16
N GLN A 410 -15.14 -23.69 -6.68
CA GLN A 410 -15.18 -22.35 -7.30
C GLN A 410 -13.85 -21.61 -7.14
N ILE A 411 -13.20 -21.70 -5.97
CA ILE A 411 -11.85 -21.15 -5.77
C ILE A 411 -10.88 -21.78 -6.77
N ARG A 412 -10.90 -23.11 -6.88
CA ARG A 412 -10.05 -23.84 -7.82
C ARG A 412 -10.29 -23.43 -9.27
N GLU A 413 -11.55 -23.37 -9.69
CA GLU A 413 -11.92 -22.95 -11.05
C GLU A 413 -11.37 -21.55 -11.33
N ARG A 414 -11.54 -20.60 -10.39
CA ARG A 414 -11.06 -19.23 -10.57
C ARG A 414 -9.54 -19.13 -10.61
N CYS A 415 -8.81 -19.88 -9.78
CA CYS A 415 -7.36 -19.98 -9.89
C CYS A 415 -6.92 -20.50 -11.27
N LEU A 416 -7.62 -21.51 -11.80
CA LEU A 416 -7.34 -22.03 -13.14
C LEU A 416 -7.64 -21.01 -14.25
N GLU A 417 -8.66 -20.15 -14.11
CA GLU A 417 -8.92 -19.05 -15.05
C GLU A 417 -7.71 -18.10 -15.15
N PHE A 418 -6.97 -17.92 -14.05
CA PHE A 418 -5.76 -17.11 -14.00
C PHE A 418 -4.47 -17.87 -14.32
N GLY A 419 -4.55 -19.17 -14.65
CA GLY A 419 -3.37 -20.00 -14.92
C GLY A 419 -2.57 -20.38 -13.67
N VAL A 420 -3.14 -20.22 -12.48
CA VAL A 420 -2.51 -20.61 -11.21
C VAL A 420 -2.52 -22.13 -11.06
N ASP A 421 -1.34 -22.73 -10.94
CA ASP A 421 -1.14 -24.17 -10.81
C ASP A 421 -0.70 -24.62 -9.39
N SER A 422 -0.38 -23.67 -8.51
CA SER A 422 0.03 -23.90 -7.11
C SER A 422 -0.22 -22.67 -6.24
N LEU A 423 -0.48 -22.88 -4.94
CA LEU A 423 -0.62 -21.84 -3.92
C LEU A 423 0.69 -21.47 -3.23
N ALA A 424 1.81 -22.13 -3.58
CA ALA A 424 3.10 -21.96 -2.89
C ALA A 424 3.63 -20.51 -2.86
N THR A 425 3.22 -19.64 -3.79
CA THR A 425 3.62 -18.23 -3.82
C THR A 425 2.83 -17.34 -2.86
N SER A 426 1.75 -17.83 -2.25
CA SER A 426 0.88 -17.00 -1.40
C SER A 426 1.62 -16.42 -0.20
N ALA A 427 2.52 -17.17 0.44
CA ALA A 427 3.27 -16.70 1.61
C ALA A 427 4.15 -15.48 1.27
N SER A 428 4.85 -15.51 0.14
CA SER A 428 5.67 -14.39 -0.30
C SER A 428 4.82 -13.16 -0.69
N HIS A 429 3.63 -13.38 -1.24
CA HIS A 429 2.70 -12.29 -1.55
C HIS A 429 2.09 -11.69 -0.29
N GLU A 430 1.75 -12.51 0.72
CA GLU A 430 1.26 -12.07 2.04
C GLU A 430 2.34 -11.23 2.75
N GLU A 431 3.60 -11.66 2.73
CA GLU A 431 4.74 -10.87 3.25
C GLU A 431 4.85 -9.51 2.51
N HIS A 432 4.73 -9.50 1.19
CA HIS A 432 4.82 -8.26 0.40
C HIS A 432 3.66 -7.28 0.67
N GLU A 433 2.42 -7.78 0.79
CA GLU A 433 1.26 -6.95 1.18
C GLU A 433 1.46 -6.38 2.58
N HIS A 434 1.91 -7.20 3.53
CA HIS A 434 2.16 -6.76 4.89
C HIS A 434 3.27 -5.70 4.98
N GLU A 435 4.38 -5.87 4.25
CA GLU A 435 5.44 -4.87 4.19
C GLU A 435 4.96 -3.54 3.60
N HIS A 436 4.15 -3.61 2.55
CA HIS A 436 3.56 -2.42 1.93
C HIS A 436 2.60 -1.70 2.89
N GLU A 437 1.71 -2.44 3.57
CA GLU A 437 0.81 -1.89 4.59
C GLU A 437 1.58 -1.27 5.76
N LEU A 438 2.59 -1.95 6.28
CA LEU A 438 3.45 -1.42 7.35
C LEU A 438 4.21 -0.17 6.91
N GLN A 439 4.62 -0.08 5.63
CA GLN A 439 5.28 1.11 5.11
C GLN A 439 4.31 2.29 5.08
N VAL A 440 3.09 2.10 4.57
CA VAL A 440 2.03 3.11 4.57
C VAL A 440 1.67 3.52 6.00
N GLN A 441 1.47 2.56 6.90
CA GLN A 441 1.16 2.83 8.31
C GLN A 441 2.30 3.55 9.02
N ARG A 442 3.57 3.21 8.76
CA ARG A 442 4.73 3.93 9.35
C ARG A 442 4.86 5.37 8.85
N GLU A 443 4.43 5.63 7.62
CA GLU A 443 4.33 6.99 7.08
C GLU A 443 3.22 7.79 7.81
N GLU A 444 2.09 7.15 8.11
CA GLU A 444 0.96 7.73 8.86
C GLU A 444 1.23 7.85 10.38
N GLU A 445 1.97 6.91 10.98
CA GLU A 445 2.18 6.79 12.42
C GLU A 445 3.59 7.22 12.87
N ARG A 446 3.95 8.49 12.67
CA ARG A 446 4.92 9.12 13.59
C ARG A 446 4.22 9.50 14.89
N GLN A 447 3.80 8.50 15.66
CA GLN A 447 3.14 8.70 16.94
C GLN A 447 4.14 9.05 18.04
N HIS A 448 3.83 10.13 18.78
CA HIS A 448 4.51 10.50 20.01
C HIS A 448 4.32 9.41 21.07
N ALA A 449 5.43 8.97 21.68
CA ALA A 449 5.41 7.98 22.76
C ALA A 449 4.50 8.44 23.91
N SER A 450 3.34 7.81 24.05
CA SER A 450 2.42 8.03 25.18
C SER A 450 2.75 7.09 26.34
N GLN A 451 2.42 7.51 27.57
CA GLN A 451 2.64 6.72 28.78
C GLN A 451 1.86 5.39 28.74
N GLU A 452 2.50 4.31 29.19
CA GLU A 452 1.86 3.01 29.40
C GLU A 452 0.76 3.11 30.47
N LEU A 453 -0.48 2.79 30.10
CA LEU A 453 -1.62 2.74 31.03
C LEU A 453 -2.05 1.28 31.23
N LYS A 454 -2.51 0.96 32.45
CA LYS A 454 -3.03 -0.37 32.77
C LYS A 454 -4.43 -0.55 32.16
N PRO A 455 -4.67 -1.63 31.40
CA PRO A 455 -5.99 -1.91 30.83
C PRO A 455 -6.98 -2.36 31.92
N TYR A 456 -8.26 -2.00 31.76
CA TYR A 456 -9.35 -2.63 32.53
C TYR A 456 -9.57 -4.08 32.06
N GLN A 457 -10.13 -4.91 32.92
CA GLN A 457 -10.60 -6.23 32.50
C GLN A 457 -11.85 -6.07 31.63
N SER A 458 -11.80 -6.65 30.42
CA SER A 458 -12.95 -6.60 29.51
C SER A 458 -14.11 -7.42 30.06
N SER A 459 -15.32 -6.91 29.86
CA SER A 459 -16.57 -7.58 30.24
C SER A 459 -17.62 -7.38 29.17
N LEU A 460 -18.24 -8.46 28.71
CA LEU A 460 -19.32 -8.40 27.73
C LEU A 460 -20.66 -8.32 28.46
N HIS A 461 -21.45 -7.29 28.15
CA HIS A 461 -22.77 -7.12 28.74
C HIS A 461 -23.83 -7.93 27.96
N GLN A 462 -24.78 -8.56 28.67
CA GLN A 462 -25.82 -9.42 28.09
C GLN A 462 -26.64 -8.75 26.97
N ASP A 463 -26.93 -7.45 27.10
CA ASP A 463 -27.61 -6.67 26.05
C ASP A 463 -26.79 -6.53 24.75
N VAL A 464 -25.45 -6.49 24.83
CA VAL A 464 -24.58 -6.49 23.65
C VAL A 464 -24.68 -7.84 22.95
N GLU A 465 -24.73 -8.93 23.73
CA GLU A 465 -24.94 -10.28 23.19
C GLU A 465 -26.31 -10.40 22.50
N ALA A 466 -27.36 -9.91 23.15
CA ALA A 466 -28.70 -9.90 22.59
C ALA A 466 -28.75 -9.10 21.28
N PHE A 467 -28.08 -7.94 21.22
CA PHE A 467 -27.97 -7.15 20.00
C PHE A 467 -27.24 -7.89 18.88
N VAL A 468 -26.09 -8.52 19.16
CA VAL A 468 -25.32 -9.27 18.15
C VAL A 468 -26.14 -10.43 17.57
N VAL A 469 -26.92 -11.12 18.40
CA VAL A 469 -27.73 -12.27 17.97
C VAL A 469 -29.01 -11.85 17.23
N THR A 470 -29.70 -10.83 17.73
CA THR A 470 -31.04 -10.46 17.24
C THR A 470 -31.08 -9.27 16.29
N GLY A 471 -29.98 -8.50 16.21
CA GLY A 471 -29.93 -7.23 15.50
C GLY A 471 -30.72 -6.10 16.18
N VAL A 472 -31.31 -6.35 17.36
CA VAL A 472 -32.19 -5.41 18.06
C VAL A 472 -31.53 -4.92 19.35
N ILE A 473 -31.47 -3.61 19.54
CA ILE A 473 -30.96 -2.98 20.76
C ILE A 473 -32.09 -2.94 21.80
N PRO A 474 -31.91 -3.51 23.02
CA PRO A 474 -32.91 -3.45 24.07
C PRO A 474 -33.28 -2.01 24.48
N VAL A 475 -34.57 -1.75 24.73
CA VAL A 475 -35.13 -0.39 24.92
C VAL A 475 -34.78 0.24 26.29
N ARG A 476 -34.21 -0.51 27.24
CA ARG A 476 -33.81 -0.01 28.58
C ARG A 476 -32.30 -0.10 28.75
N PHE A 477 -31.68 1.06 29.01
CA PHE A 477 -30.25 1.30 28.86
C PHE A 477 -29.52 1.31 30.22
N ASP A 478 -28.82 0.22 30.53
CA ASP A 478 -27.68 0.24 31.47
C ASP A 478 -26.36 -0.18 30.80
N SER A 479 -26.43 -0.76 29.60
CA SER A 479 -25.34 -1.44 28.88
C SER A 479 -24.73 -0.67 27.70
N PHE A 480 -25.48 0.32 27.21
CA PHE A 480 -25.08 1.21 26.14
C PHE A 480 -25.23 2.66 26.61
N TYR A 481 -24.15 3.43 26.56
CA TYR A 481 -24.15 4.85 26.88
C TYR A 481 -24.38 5.68 25.61
N ALA A 482 -25.38 6.58 25.65
CA ALA A 482 -25.67 7.54 24.58
C ALA A 482 -24.82 8.83 24.65
N ARG A 483 -23.73 8.84 25.43
CA ARG A 483 -22.96 10.05 25.69
C ARG A 483 -21.57 10.01 25.04
N LEU A 484 -21.55 10.23 23.73
CA LEU A 484 -20.42 10.91 23.09
C LEU A 484 -20.67 12.43 23.12
N GLN A 485 -20.93 12.98 24.30
CA GLN A 485 -21.09 14.43 24.47
C GLN A 485 -19.70 15.08 24.55
N ARG A 486 -19.34 15.79 23.47
CA ARG A 486 -18.27 16.81 23.37
C ARG A 486 -16.81 16.31 23.35
N ALA A 487 -16.45 15.55 22.32
CA ALA A 487 -15.04 15.38 21.88
C ALA A 487 -14.71 16.31 20.68
N GLY A 488 -15.22 17.56 20.69
CA GLY A 488 -15.12 18.46 19.54
C GLY A 488 -15.13 19.94 19.91
N ARG A 489 -14.74 20.25 21.13
CA ARG A 489 -14.50 21.62 21.57
C ARG A 489 -13.24 21.57 22.41
N GLN A 490 -12.08 21.71 21.77
CA GLN A 490 -11.11 22.78 22.03
C GLN A 490 -10.01 22.71 20.95
N GLN A 491 -9.74 23.86 20.34
CA GLN A 491 -8.69 24.16 19.34
C GLN A 491 -8.96 23.73 17.89
N HIS A 492 -8.91 24.72 16.99
CA HIS A 492 -9.23 24.72 15.56
C HIS A 492 -10.71 24.98 15.25
N GLN A 493 -10.96 26.03 14.45
CA GLN A 493 -12.29 26.36 13.94
C GLN A 493 -12.88 25.11 13.26
N PRO A 494 -14.13 24.72 13.56
CA PRO A 494 -14.76 23.62 12.85
C PRO A 494 -14.86 23.98 11.37
N PRO A 495 -14.60 23.04 10.45
CA PRO A 495 -14.86 23.27 9.03
C PRO A 495 -16.31 23.72 8.85
N PRO A 496 -16.63 24.59 7.86
CA PRO A 496 -17.94 25.23 7.70
C PRO A 496 -19.11 24.26 7.46
N GLN A 497 -18.87 22.94 7.43
CA GLN A 497 -19.84 21.87 7.21
C GLN A 497 -19.84 20.79 8.31
N ALA A 498 -19.19 21.00 9.46
CA ALA A 498 -19.36 20.05 10.57
C ALA A 498 -20.81 20.10 11.09
N PRO A 499 -21.54 18.96 11.15
CA PRO A 499 -22.88 18.94 11.70
C PRO A 499 -22.85 19.46 13.14
N ARG A 500 -23.65 20.49 13.42
CA ARG A 500 -23.68 21.23 14.71
C ARG A 500 -24.08 20.38 15.92
N SER A 501 -24.43 19.12 15.70
CA SER A 501 -24.66 18.09 16.70
C SER A 501 -24.35 16.74 16.07
N LEU A 502 -23.44 15.97 16.68
CA LEU A 502 -23.43 14.52 16.46
C LEU A 502 -24.83 13.99 16.81
N PRO A 503 -25.39 13.04 16.04
CA PRO A 503 -26.68 12.45 16.38
C PRO A 503 -26.62 11.89 17.81
N PHE A 504 -27.67 12.14 18.60
CA PHE A 504 -27.83 11.59 19.96
C PHE A 504 -27.98 10.06 19.98
N ASP A 505 -27.89 9.45 18.81
CA ASP A 505 -28.20 8.06 18.50
C ASP A 505 -26.92 7.20 18.44
N LEU A 506 -25.74 7.80 18.67
CA LEU A 506 -24.49 7.08 18.75
C LEU A 506 -24.35 6.42 20.13
N LEU A 507 -24.39 5.09 20.15
CA LEU A 507 -24.30 4.27 21.35
C LEU A 507 -22.92 3.64 21.46
N ALA A 508 -22.31 3.73 22.64
CA ALA A 508 -21.08 3.01 22.98
C ALA A 508 -21.35 1.97 24.08
N THR A 509 -20.70 0.81 24.02
CA THR A 509 -20.78 -0.19 25.10
C THR A 509 -20.08 0.32 26.35
N VAL A 510 -20.51 -0.12 27.54
CA VAL A 510 -19.82 0.22 28.81
C VAL A 510 -18.34 -0.14 28.75
N ASP A 511 -18.02 -1.30 28.16
CA ASP A 511 -16.65 -1.80 28.01
C ASP A 511 -15.79 -0.86 27.16
N PHE A 512 -16.32 -0.39 26.01
CA PHE A 512 -15.65 0.58 25.15
C PHE A 512 -15.38 1.91 25.85
N THR A 513 -16.29 2.34 26.74
CA THR A 513 -16.11 3.60 27.49
C THR A 513 -15.09 3.50 28.63
N ARG A 514 -14.57 2.30 28.95
CA ARG A 514 -13.70 2.04 30.11
C ARG A 514 -12.55 1.10 29.76
N THR A 515 -11.69 1.50 28.84
CA THR A 515 -10.59 0.66 28.34
C THR A 515 -9.34 0.68 29.22
N VAL A 516 -9.06 1.79 29.91
CA VAL A 516 -7.83 1.98 30.72
C VAL A 516 -8.10 2.61 32.08
N HIS A 517 -7.30 2.24 33.08
CA HIS A 517 -7.31 2.90 34.38
C HIS A 517 -6.75 4.32 34.26
N PRO A 518 -7.49 5.37 34.68
CA PRO A 518 -6.95 6.72 34.70
C PRO A 518 -5.77 6.81 35.68
N PRO A 519 -4.75 7.65 35.40
CA PRO A 519 -3.61 7.82 36.29
C PRO A 519 -4.05 8.35 37.66
N GLU A 520 -3.35 7.95 38.72
CA GLU A 520 -3.65 8.39 40.09
C GLU A 520 -3.61 9.93 40.22
N PRO A 521 -4.45 10.53 41.07
CA PRO A 521 -4.58 11.99 41.18
C PRO A 521 -3.30 12.71 41.64
N ALA A 522 -2.28 12.00 42.12
CA ALA A 522 -0.99 12.58 42.49
C ALA A 522 -0.10 12.93 41.27
N SER A 523 -0.36 12.36 40.09
CA SER A 523 0.35 12.65 38.83
C SER A 523 -0.49 13.39 37.80
N ALA A 524 -1.79 13.56 38.03
CA ALA A 524 -2.69 14.32 37.16
C ALA A 524 -2.87 15.76 37.69
N GLY A 525 -2.47 16.75 36.89
CA GLY A 525 -2.92 18.13 37.09
C GLY A 525 -4.46 18.25 37.09
N PRO A 526 -5.01 19.41 37.48
CA PRO A 526 -6.45 19.57 37.67
C PRO A 526 -7.21 19.31 36.36
N GLY A 527 -7.89 18.16 36.32
CA GLY A 527 -8.67 17.70 35.17
C GLY A 527 -7.82 16.87 34.20
N TRP A 528 -7.65 15.58 34.50
CA TRP A 528 -7.25 14.63 33.47
C TRP A 528 -8.33 14.60 32.39
N VAL A 529 -7.96 15.08 31.20
CA VAL A 529 -8.74 14.96 29.96
C VAL A 529 -8.00 13.93 29.13
N SER A 530 -8.67 12.82 28.83
CA SER A 530 -8.18 11.87 27.82
C SER A 530 -7.97 12.66 26.52
N ASP A 531 -6.75 12.67 26.01
CA ASP A 531 -6.44 13.11 24.66
C ASP A 531 -7.43 12.47 23.66
N GLU A 532 -7.89 13.27 22.69
CA GLU A 532 -8.84 12.92 21.62
C GLU A 532 -8.38 11.74 20.74
N TYR A 533 -7.17 11.20 20.92
CA TYR A 533 -6.61 10.10 20.13
C TYR A 533 -6.23 8.82 20.89
N GLN A 534 -6.62 8.67 22.16
CA GLN A 534 -6.45 7.38 22.86
C GLN A 534 -7.68 6.47 22.62
N ARG A 535 -7.66 5.37 21.85
CA ARG A 535 -6.60 4.59 21.17
C ARG A 535 -7.27 3.73 20.05
N PRO A 536 -6.50 2.93 19.31
CA PRO A 536 -6.36 1.53 19.73
C PRO A 536 -4.88 1.17 19.85
N VAL A 537 -4.39 0.70 21.00
CA VAL A 537 -4.01 -0.72 21.12
C VAL A 537 -4.64 -1.58 20.02
N GLN A 538 -4.01 -1.61 18.85
CA GLN A 538 -2.93 -2.56 18.58
C GLN A 538 -1.79 -1.84 17.88
#